data_AF-A0A3N5L0V0-F1
#
_entry.id   AF-A0A3N5L0V0-F1
#
_cell.length_a   1.000
_cell.length_b   1.000
_cell.length_c   1.000
_cell.angle_alpha   90.00
_cell.angle_beta   90.00
_cell.angle_gamma   90.00
#
_symmetry.space_group_name_H-M   'P 1'
#
loop_
_entity.id
_entity.type
_entity.pdbx_description
1 polymer ?
#
loop_
_entity_poly.entity_id
_entity_poly.type
_entity_poly.pdbx_seq_one_letter_code
_entity_poly.pdbx_strand_id
1 'polypeptide(L)'
;LGGKSVLGIDPGFRTGCKVVCLDRQGKLLHHDVIFLEQSDRQRETARQTLMALCERFRIEAVAIGNGTASRETETFVRGLDLPSSIAVCVVNESGASVYSASDAAREEFPDHDITVRGAVSIGRRLMDPLAELVKIDPKSIGVGQYQHDVDHKALRRSLDDVVGSCVNAVGVEVNTASKQLLSYVSGLNGATAGNIVLHRNEHGPFASRLDLLKVKRLGPKAFEQAAGFLRIRDDENPLDASAVHPESYGIVERMAVDLGCSVRDLMASAELRGRIRLERYVTDTVGLPTLTDILGELAKPGRDPRERFADFAFAEGVTKLEDLQVGMRLPGVVTNVTAFGAFVDIGVHQDGLVHVSQLADRFVKDPAAVVKVHQRVQVTVLEVDPARRRISLSMRSRPSPDARIPGSETADAGRGPRRAPPRAQGETDGPAGDWFSVALRKATRDKARRGPGEGT
;
A
#
# COMPACT_ATOMS: atom_id res chain seq x y z
N LEU A 1 10.34 -5.70 -5.66
CA LEU A 1 11.24 -6.32 -6.66
C LEU A 1 12.38 -7.12 -6.02
N GLY A 2 12.81 -6.75 -4.81
CA GLY A 2 13.94 -7.37 -4.13
C GLY A 2 15.27 -6.71 -4.51
N GLY A 3 16.39 -7.38 -4.19
CA GLY A 3 17.75 -6.87 -4.39
C GLY A 3 18.20 -6.90 -5.85
N LYS A 4 17.72 -5.94 -6.64
CA LYS A 4 18.12 -5.66 -8.03
C LYS A 4 18.71 -4.25 -8.12
N SER A 5 19.63 -4.03 -9.06
CA SER A 5 20.08 -2.68 -9.39
C SER A 5 18.96 -1.90 -10.09
N VAL A 6 18.70 -0.67 -9.64
CA VAL A 6 17.54 0.11 -10.09
C VAL A 6 17.97 1.49 -10.59
N LEU A 7 17.46 1.87 -11.75
CA LEU A 7 17.50 3.24 -12.23
C LEU A 7 16.20 3.95 -11.81
N GLY A 8 16.29 4.86 -10.84
CA GLY A 8 15.15 5.68 -10.42
C GLY A 8 15.06 6.94 -11.26
N ILE A 9 13.87 7.27 -11.74
CA ILE A 9 13.58 8.48 -12.50
C ILE A 9 12.41 9.22 -11.84
N ASP A 10 12.69 10.44 -11.36
CA ASP A 10 11.69 11.41 -10.92
C ASP A 10 11.35 12.35 -12.09
N PRO A 11 10.20 12.15 -12.78
CA PRO A 11 9.86 12.86 -14.00
C PRO A 11 9.74 14.38 -13.81
N GLY A 12 9.91 15.13 -14.90
CA GLY A 12 9.70 16.56 -14.89
C GLY A 12 9.89 17.21 -16.25
N PHE A 13 9.03 18.18 -16.55
CA PHE A 13 9.12 18.97 -17.79
C PHE A 13 10.22 20.03 -17.71
N ARG A 14 9.94 21.16 -17.04
CA ARG A 14 10.82 22.34 -17.02
C ARG A 14 12.13 22.10 -16.27
N THR A 15 12.06 21.40 -15.14
CA THR A 15 13.21 21.11 -14.26
C THR A 15 13.96 19.85 -14.66
N GLY A 16 13.54 19.18 -15.74
CA GLY A 16 14.11 17.91 -16.17
C GLY A 16 13.67 16.72 -15.31
N CYS A 17 14.00 15.53 -15.80
CA CYS A 17 13.84 14.27 -15.10
C CYS A 17 15.11 14.00 -14.29
N LYS A 18 14.96 13.79 -12.98
CA LYS A 18 16.09 13.52 -12.09
C LYS A 18 16.31 12.02 -12.08
N VAL A 19 17.53 11.60 -12.38
CA VAL A 19 17.90 10.20 -12.60
C VAL A 19 18.86 9.78 -11.51
N VAL A 20 18.67 8.60 -10.94
CA VAL A 20 19.58 7.99 -9.96
C VAL A 20 19.85 6.54 -10.30
N CYS A 21 21.08 6.09 -10.09
CA CYS A 21 21.47 4.68 -10.20
C CYS A 21 21.66 4.12 -8.79
N LEU A 22 20.92 3.07 -8.46
CA LEU A 22 20.99 2.35 -7.20
C LEU A 22 21.58 0.96 -7.40
N ASP A 23 22.42 0.52 -6.48
CA ASP A 23 22.87 -0.87 -6.45
C ASP A 23 21.79 -1.83 -5.95
N ARG A 24 22.11 -3.13 -5.87
CA ARG A 24 21.21 -4.18 -5.39
C ARG A 24 20.80 -4.04 -3.92
N GLN A 25 21.48 -3.21 -3.15
CA GLN A 25 21.17 -2.89 -1.75
C GLN A 25 20.45 -1.54 -1.60
N GLY A 26 20.24 -0.80 -2.70
CA GLY A 26 19.60 0.51 -2.70
C GLY A 26 20.56 1.65 -2.35
N LYS A 27 21.88 1.43 -2.40
CA LYS A 27 22.87 2.50 -2.24
C LYS A 27 22.92 3.35 -3.50
N LEU A 28 22.94 4.67 -3.33
CA LEU A 28 23.13 5.61 -4.43
C LEU A 28 24.55 5.49 -5.00
N LEU A 29 24.65 5.21 -6.30
CA LEU A 29 25.90 5.11 -7.04
C LEU A 29 26.16 6.33 -7.91
N HIS A 30 25.11 6.90 -8.50
CA HIS A 30 25.19 8.02 -9.43
C HIS A 30 23.86 8.76 -9.49
N HIS A 31 23.92 10.05 -9.84
CA HIS A 31 22.75 10.87 -10.11
C HIS A 31 23.04 11.82 -11.27
N ASP A 32 22.01 12.16 -12.05
CA ASP A 32 22.08 13.07 -13.19
C ASP A 32 20.71 13.73 -13.43
N VAL A 33 20.64 14.70 -14.34
CA VAL A 33 19.40 15.33 -14.79
C VAL A 33 19.32 15.30 -16.31
N ILE A 34 18.24 14.74 -16.84
CA ILE A 34 17.98 14.66 -18.29
C ILE A 34 16.75 15.48 -18.68
N PHE A 35 16.70 15.91 -19.94
CA PHE A 35 15.60 16.72 -20.47
C PHE A 35 15.01 16.04 -21.71
N LEU A 36 13.71 15.76 -21.68
CA LEU A 36 13.03 15.00 -22.74
C LEU A 36 12.33 15.90 -23.78
N GLU A 37 11.91 17.11 -23.39
CA GLU A 37 11.00 17.94 -24.20
C GLU A 37 11.55 19.29 -24.67
N GLN A 38 12.77 19.71 -24.29
CA GLN A 38 13.24 21.05 -24.69
C GLN A 38 13.75 21.09 -26.14
N SER A 39 14.36 20.02 -26.65
CA SER A 39 14.82 19.91 -28.05
C SER A 39 15.16 18.48 -28.46
N ASP A 40 15.12 18.18 -29.75
CA ASP A 40 15.50 16.87 -30.30
C ASP A 40 16.94 16.47 -29.92
N ARG A 41 17.85 17.45 -29.89
CA ARG A 41 19.25 17.23 -29.49
C ARG A 41 19.34 16.77 -28.04
N GLN A 42 18.63 17.42 -27.12
CA GLN A 42 18.63 17.02 -25.71
C GLN A 42 17.95 15.67 -25.51
N ARG A 43 16.89 15.38 -26.26
CA ARG A 43 16.24 14.07 -26.23
C ARG A 43 17.19 12.95 -26.66
N GLU A 44 18.00 13.19 -27.69
CA GLU A 44 19.05 12.25 -28.12
C GLU A 44 20.17 12.13 -27.07
N THR A 45 20.59 13.24 -26.44
CA THR A 45 21.54 13.18 -25.31
C THR A 45 20.98 12.35 -24.15
N ALA A 46 19.71 12.54 -23.78
CA ALA A 46 19.04 11.77 -22.75
C ALA A 46 19.01 10.27 -23.08
N ARG A 47 18.77 9.92 -24.36
CA ARG A 47 18.80 8.55 -24.86
C ARG A 47 20.16 7.91 -24.62
N GLN A 48 21.22 8.58 -25.04
CA GLN A 48 22.60 8.11 -24.90
C GLN A 48 23.00 7.99 -23.42
N THR A 49 22.66 8.98 -22.60
CA THR A 49 22.92 8.96 -21.15
C THR A 49 22.24 7.78 -20.49
N LEU A 50 20.93 7.58 -20.70
CA LEU A 50 20.20 6.47 -20.05
C LEU A 50 20.75 5.11 -20.46
N MET A 51 21.07 4.90 -21.74
CA MET A 51 21.67 3.64 -22.20
C MET A 51 23.04 3.40 -21.57
N ALA A 52 23.90 4.43 -21.54
CA ALA A 52 25.23 4.34 -20.92
C ALA A 52 25.15 4.06 -19.40
N LEU A 53 24.20 4.67 -18.70
CA LEU A 53 23.96 4.42 -17.28
C LEU A 53 23.47 2.98 -17.04
N CYS A 54 22.53 2.50 -17.87
CA CYS A 54 22.03 1.13 -17.78
C CYS A 54 23.14 0.10 -17.94
N GLU A 55 24.03 0.29 -18.92
CA GLU A 55 25.18 -0.58 -19.14
C GLU A 55 26.22 -0.47 -18.01
N ARG A 56 26.66 0.75 -17.69
CA ARG A 56 27.72 1.01 -16.69
C ARG A 56 27.37 0.47 -15.31
N PHE A 57 26.12 0.66 -14.88
CA PHE A 57 25.66 0.25 -13.54
C PHE A 57 24.92 -1.09 -13.55
N ARG A 58 24.88 -1.77 -14.70
CA ARG A 58 24.22 -3.07 -14.89
C ARG A 58 22.80 -3.05 -14.35
N ILE A 59 22.02 -2.05 -14.75
CA ILE A 59 20.65 -1.85 -14.26
C ILE A 59 19.77 -3.03 -14.64
N GLU A 60 19.00 -3.54 -13.67
CA GLU A 60 18.09 -4.67 -13.84
C GLU A 60 16.61 -4.23 -13.86
N ALA A 61 16.30 -3.00 -13.43
CA ALA A 61 14.98 -2.39 -13.55
C ALA A 61 15.01 -0.86 -13.54
N VAL A 62 14.01 -0.24 -14.16
CA VAL A 62 13.77 1.21 -14.15
C VAL A 62 12.51 1.50 -13.36
N ALA A 63 12.60 2.40 -12.38
CA ALA A 63 11.48 2.91 -11.59
C ALA A 63 11.17 4.35 -12.01
N ILE A 64 9.95 4.60 -12.48
CA ILE A 64 9.50 5.92 -12.95
C ILE A 64 8.42 6.41 -11.99
N GLY A 65 8.60 7.58 -11.37
CA GLY A 65 7.56 8.21 -10.55
C GLY A 65 6.27 8.45 -11.34
N ASN A 66 5.12 8.26 -10.73
CA ASN A 66 3.80 8.46 -11.37
C ASN A 66 3.32 9.93 -11.36
N GLY A 67 4.24 10.88 -11.20
CA GLY A 67 3.98 12.31 -11.16
C GLY A 67 3.78 12.97 -12.51
N THR A 68 4.07 14.27 -12.51
CA THR A 68 4.03 15.13 -13.70
C THR A 68 5.07 14.68 -14.72
N ALA A 69 4.70 14.54 -15.99
CA ALA A 69 5.54 14.03 -17.09
C ALA A 69 5.86 12.52 -17.04
N SER A 70 5.17 11.74 -16.19
CA SER A 70 5.45 10.31 -16.00
C SER A 70 5.19 9.47 -17.24
N ARG A 71 4.15 9.79 -18.04
CA ARG A 71 3.79 9.04 -19.25
C ARG A 71 4.76 9.30 -20.39
N GLU A 72 5.16 10.55 -20.56
CA GLU A 72 6.14 10.99 -21.54
C GLU A 72 7.49 10.33 -21.24
N THR A 73 7.85 10.29 -19.96
CA THR A 73 9.05 9.59 -19.47
C THR A 73 8.96 8.09 -19.69
N GLU A 74 7.83 7.45 -19.35
CA GLU A 74 7.62 6.02 -19.57
C GLU A 74 7.69 5.66 -21.05
N THR A 75 6.99 6.40 -21.91
CA THR A 75 6.98 6.20 -23.37
C THR A 75 8.38 6.35 -23.93
N PHE A 76 9.11 7.38 -23.48
CA PHE A 76 10.49 7.59 -23.89
C PHE A 76 11.39 6.43 -23.48
N VAL A 77 11.34 5.98 -22.22
CA VAL A 77 12.16 4.88 -21.70
C VAL A 77 11.81 3.54 -22.35
N ARG A 78 10.52 3.26 -22.58
CA ARG A 78 10.08 2.03 -23.27
C ARG A 78 10.46 2.02 -24.76
N GLY A 79 10.58 3.19 -25.38
CA GLY A 79 11.05 3.34 -26.76
C GLY A 79 12.57 3.24 -26.92
N LEU A 80 13.32 3.05 -25.83
CA LEU A 80 14.77 2.79 -25.89
C LEU A 80 15.02 1.33 -26.23
N ASP A 81 16.13 1.06 -26.94
CA ASP A 81 16.64 -0.30 -27.20
C ASP A 81 17.29 -0.91 -25.94
N LEU A 82 16.55 -0.95 -24.83
CA LEU A 82 16.98 -1.60 -23.58
C LEU A 82 16.84 -3.12 -23.70
N PRO A 83 17.73 -3.91 -23.07
CA PRO A 83 17.54 -5.35 -22.98
C PRO A 83 16.19 -5.71 -22.38
N SER A 84 15.49 -6.70 -22.95
CA SER A 84 14.17 -7.15 -22.48
C SER A 84 14.17 -7.69 -21.03
N SER A 85 15.35 -7.93 -20.46
CA SER A 85 15.54 -8.29 -19.05
C SER A 85 15.35 -7.12 -18.08
N ILE A 86 15.43 -5.87 -18.56
CA ILE A 86 15.25 -4.67 -17.74
C ILE A 86 13.75 -4.35 -17.66
N ALA A 87 13.16 -4.54 -16.48
CA ALA A 87 11.76 -4.22 -16.26
C ALA A 87 11.58 -2.69 -16.11
N VAL A 88 10.66 -2.09 -16.86
CA VAL A 88 10.31 -0.67 -16.75
C VAL A 88 8.98 -0.54 -16.01
N CYS A 89 9.01 0.10 -14.84
CA CYS A 89 7.92 0.09 -13.88
C CYS A 89 7.56 1.51 -13.46
N VAL A 90 6.27 1.83 -13.50
CA VAL A 90 5.76 3.06 -12.87
C VAL A 90 5.51 2.80 -11.38
N VAL A 91 5.98 3.70 -10.54
CA VAL A 91 5.87 3.62 -9.08
C VAL A 91 5.15 4.85 -8.52
N ASN A 92 4.39 4.64 -7.45
CA ASN A 92 3.76 5.73 -6.74
C ASN A 92 4.84 6.63 -6.11
N GLU A 93 4.80 7.94 -6.39
CA GLU A 93 5.73 8.94 -5.84
C GLU A 93 5.15 9.74 -4.67
N SER A 94 3.91 9.49 -4.25
CA SER A 94 3.25 10.21 -3.16
C SER A 94 4.12 10.20 -1.90
N GLY A 95 4.35 11.38 -1.34
CA GLY A 95 5.22 11.55 -0.17
C GLY A 95 6.73 11.53 -0.47
N ALA A 96 7.19 11.34 -1.71
CA ALA A 96 8.62 11.39 -2.04
C ALA A 96 9.21 12.78 -1.77
N SER A 97 8.45 13.84 -2.07
CA SER A 97 8.79 15.22 -1.70
C SER A 97 8.89 15.42 -0.19
N VAL A 98 7.96 14.83 0.58
CA VAL A 98 7.97 14.89 2.05
C VAL A 98 9.18 14.15 2.62
N TYR A 99 9.49 12.96 2.10
CA TYR A 99 10.72 12.25 2.44
C TYR A 99 11.95 13.11 2.15
N SER A 100 12.07 13.66 0.95
CA SER A 100 13.28 14.39 0.52
C SER A 100 13.61 15.62 1.37
N ALA A 101 12.59 16.23 1.99
CA ALA A 101 12.71 17.36 2.91
C ALA A 101 12.80 16.94 4.39
N SER A 102 12.72 15.63 4.70
CA SER A 102 12.73 15.11 6.07
C SER A 102 14.15 15.04 6.65
N ASP A 103 14.23 14.98 7.98
CA ASP A 103 15.50 14.78 8.68
C ASP A 103 16.10 13.41 8.38
N ALA A 104 15.27 12.37 8.19
CA ALA A 104 15.74 11.05 7.78
C ALA A 104 16.49 11.10 6.43
N ALA A 105 15.98 11.83 5.45
CA ALA A 105 16.68 11.98 4.17
C ALA A 105 17.93 12.87 4.26
N ARG A 106 17.95 13.87 5.15
CA ARG A 106 19.15 14.67 5.43
C ARG A 106 20.25 13.85 6.11
N GLU A 107 19.87 12.96 7.04
CA GLU A 107 20.79 12.02 7.69
C GLU A 107 21.34 10.99 6.70
N GLU A 108 20.49 10.43 5.82
CA GLU A 108 20.91 9.45 4.82
C GLU A 108 21.77 10.07 3.70
N PHE A 109 21.47 11.30 3.28
CA PHE A 109 22.10 11.97 2.14
C PHE A 109 22.43 13.45 2.46
N PRO A 110 23.38 13.71 3.36
CA PRO A 110 23.71 15.07 3.80
C PRO A 110 24.19 15.96 2.65
N ASP A 111 24.97 15.39 1.73
CA ASP A 111 25.63 16.13 0.63
C ASP A 111 24.82 16.22 -0.66
N HIS A 112 23.60 15.69 -0.70
CA HIS A 112 22.75 15.70 -1.89
C HIS A 112 21.55 16.62 -1.70
N ASP A 113 21.12 17.29 -2.76
CA ASP A 113 19.96 18.17 -2.71
C ASP A 113 18.64 17.39 -2.64
N ILE A 114 17.55 18.15 -2.44
CA ILE A 114 16.21 17.61 -2.26
C ILE A 114 15.72 16.80 -3.47
N THR A 115 16.10 17.16 -4.69
CA THR A 115 15.61 16.51 -5.90
C THR A 115 16.21 15.11 -6.07
N VAL A 116 17.50 14.96 -5.76
CA VAL A 116 18.19 13.66 -5.76
C VAL A 116 17.60 12.73 -4.71
N ARG A 117 17.36 13.24 -3.49
CA ARG A 117 16.71 12.47 -2.41
C ARG A 117 15.33 11.96 -2.82
N GLY A 118 14.55 12.78 -3.52
CA GLY A 118 13.25 12.37 -4.09
C GLY A 118 13.38 11.20 -5.07
N ALA A 119 14.29 11.32 -6.04
CA ALA A 119 14.55 10.28 -7.04
C ALA A 119 15.08 8.97 -6.41
N VAL A 120 15.91 9.05 -5.36
CA VAL A 120 16.33 7.87 -4.59
C VAL A 120 15.13 7.14 -3.98
N SER A 121 14.18 7.88 -3.40
CA SER A 121 12.99 7.28 -2.81
C SER A 121 12.16 6.53 -3.85
N ILE A 122 11.98 7.10 -5.04
CA ILE A 122 11.29 6.45 -6.17
C ILE A 122 11.95 5.12 -6.53
N GLY A 123 13.28 5.10 -6.70
CA GLY A 123 14.03 3.87 -6.99
C GLY A 123 13.87 2.81 -5.89
N ARG A 124 14.00 3.20 -4.62
CA ARG A 124 13.90 2.28 -3.48
C ARG A 124 12.49 1.73 -3.26
N ARG A 125 11.44 2.49 -3.59
CA ARG A 125 10.05 1.99 -3.56
C ARG A 125 9.83 0.81 -4.49
N LEU A 126 10.48 0.77 -5.66
CA LEU A 126 10.39 -0.39 -6.54
C LEU A 126 11.07 -1.63 -5.91
N MET A 127 12.19 -1.41 -5.23
CA MET A 127 12.94 -2.47 -4.56
C MET A 127 12.12 -3.10 -3.43
N ASP A 128 11.71 -2.28 -2.45
CA ASP A 128 10.84 -2.66 -1.33
C ASP A 128 9.97 -1.44 -0.91
N PRO A 129 8.67 -1.43 -1.28
CA PRO A 129 7.77 -0.33 -0.92
C PRO A 129 7.63 -0.14 0.58
N LEU A 130 7.58 -1.22 1.36
CA LEU A 130 7.35 -1.15 2.80
C LEU A 130 8.55 -0.50 3.49
N ALA A 131 9.77 -0.92 3.16
CA ALA A 131 10.99 -0.41 3.77
C ALA A 131 11.25 1.08 3.47
N GLU A 132 10.72 1.59 2.36
CA GLU A 132 10.88 2.99 1.96
C GLU A 132 9.72 3.88 2.45
N LEU A 133 8.46 3.42 2.38
CA LEU A 133 7.29 4.20 2.81
C LEU A 133 7.24 4.45 4.32
N VAL A 134 7.79 3.54 5.14
CA VAL A 134 7.89 3.72 6.61
C VAL A 134 8.78 4.90 7.02
N LYS A 135 9.59 5.45 6.10
CA LYS A 135 10.42 6.62 6.36
C LYS A 135 9.64 7.94 6.28
N ILE A 136 8.39 7.88 5.85
CA ILE A 136 7.52 9.04 5.60
C ILE A 136 6.48 9.09 6.73
N ASP A 137 6.10 10.29 7.15
CA ASP A 137 4.92 10.44 8.00
C ASP A 137 3.71 9.80 7.28
N PRO A 138 3.05 8.78 7.85
CA PRO A 138 1.99 8.06 7.16
C PRO A 138 0.86 8.96 6.65
N LYS A 139 0.57 10.06 7.35
CA LYS A 139 -0.46 11.03 6.92
C LYS A 139 -0.10 11.75 5.62
N SER A 140 1.18 11.80 5.28
CA SER A 140 1.74 12.48 4.11
C SER A 140 1.80 11.60 2.86
N ILE A 141 1.47 10.32 2.97
CA ILE A 141 1.38 9.40 1.82
C ILE A 141 0.15 9.74 0.95
N GLY A 142 -0.82 10.49 1.48
CA GLY A 142 -2.02 10.90 0.72
C GLY A 142 -3.02 9.75 0.63
N VAL A 143 -3.61 9.38 1.77
CA VAL A 143 -4.45 8.17 1.89
C VAL A 143 -5.93 8.40 1.53
N GLY A 144 -6.31 9.64 1.22
CA GLY A 144 -7.67 9.96 0.80
C GLY A 144 -7.88 11.44 0.48
N GLN A 145 -8.94 11.73 -0.28
CA GLN A 145 -9.25 13.06 -0.83
C GLN A 145 -9.45 14.14 0.26
N TYR A 146 -10.17 13.79 1.34
CA TYR A 146 -10.53 14.73 2.43
C TYR A 146 -9.75 14.44 3.72
N GLN A 147 -8.54 13.89 3.62
CA GLN A 147 -7.71 13.56 4.80
C GLN A 147 -7.33 14.79 5.66
N HIS A 148 -7.55 16.00 5.15
CA HIS A 148 -7.30 17.25 5.87
C HIS A 148 -8.50 17.71 6.70
N ASP A 149 -9.69 17.17 6.45
CA ASP A 149 -10.95 17.57 7.12
C ASP A 149 -11.30 16.65 8.31
N VAL A 150 -10.42 15.71 8.66
CA VAL A 150 -10.62 14.74 9.74
C VAL A 150 -9.80 15.09 10.98
N ASP A 151 -10.10 14.45 12.11
CA ASP A 151 -9.26 14.55 13.30
C ASP A 151 -7.85 14.00 13.00
N HIS A 152 -6.87 14.89 12.94
CA HIS A 152 -5.49 14.56 12.59
C HIS A 152 -4.81 13.61 13.60
N LYS A 153 -5.20 13.65 14.88
CA LYS A 153 -4.63 12.78 15.91
C LYS A 153 -5.17 11.36 15.76
N ALA A 154 -6.49 11.24 15.53
CA ALA A 154 -7.13 9.96 15.26
C ALA A 154 -6.62 9.35 13.94
N LEU A 155 -6.50 10.16 12.88
CA LEU A 155 -5.94 9.73 11.60
C LEU A 155 -4.52 9.21 11.76
N ARG A 156 -3.64 9.98 12.42
CA ARG A 156 -2.26 9.58 12.65
C ARG A 156 -2.18 8.25 13.40
N ARG A 157 -2.93 8.11 14.49
CA ARG A 157 -2.94 6.86 15.27
C ARG A 157 -3.37 5.67 14.41
N SER A 158 -4.46 5.83 13.66
CA SER A 158 -4.97 4.77 12.77
C SER A 158 -3.93 4.37 11.72
N LEU A 159 -3.25 5.34 11.11
CA LEU A 159 -2.22 5.06 10.11
C LEU A 159 -0.97 4.42 10.72
N ASP A 160 -0.52 4.89 11.89
CA ASP A 160 0.59 4.26 12.62
C ASP A 160 0.27 2.81 13.00
N ASP A 161 -0.97 2.52 13.43
CA ASP A 161 -1.45 1.15 13.72
C ASP A 161 -1.42 0.26 12.46
N VAL A 162 -1.85 0.78 11.31
CA VAL A 162 -1.79 0.07 10.02
C VAL A 162 -0.35 -0.20 9.59
N VAL A 163 0.54 0.79 9.71
CA VAL A 163 1.96 0.64 9.37
C VAL A 163 2.60 -0.41 10.28
N GLY A 164 2.35 -0.35 11.59
CA GLY A 164 2.80 -1.36 12.54
C GLY A 164 2.29 -2.76 12.16
N SER A 165 1.00 -2.90 11.86
CA SER A 165 0.43 -4.18 11.43
C SER A 165 1.11 -4.73 10.17
N CYS A 166 1.32 -3.90 9.15
CA CYS A 166 2.01 -4.29 7.91
C CYS A 166 3.46 -4.72 8.16
N VAL A 167 4.22 -3.96 8.96
CA VAL A 167 5.62 -4.26 9.28
C VAL A 167 5.75 -5.58 10.02
N ASN A 168 4.91 -5.81 11.03
CA ASN A 168 4.97 -7.03 11.83
C ASN A 168 4.43 -8.25 11.06
N ALA A 169 3.42 -8.08 10.19
CA ALA A 169 2.96 -9.16 9.33
C ALA A 169 4.03 -9.61 8.31
N VAL A 170 4.78 -8.65 7.74
CA VAL A 170 5.87 -8.97 6.80
C VAL A 170 7.08 -9.50 7.54
N GLY A 171 7.39 -9.02 8.74
CA GLY A 171 8.62 -9.28 9.49
C GLY A 171 9.85 -8.55 8.92
N VAL A 172 10.88 -8.38 9.76
CA VAL A 172 11.99 -7.45 9.48
C VAL A 172 13.34 -8.17 9.62
N GLU A 173 14.17 -8.12 8.58
CA GLU A 173 15.55 -8.60 8.65
C GLU A 173 16.41 -7.62 9.46
N VAL A 174 16.81 -8.02 10.65
CA VAL A 174 17.41 -7.11 11.65
C VAL A 174 18.79 -6.61 11.23
N ASN A 175 19.53 -7.38 10.44
CA ASN A 175 20.89 -7.02 10.03
C ASN A 175 20.92 -5.98 8.91
N THR A 176 19.82 -5.80 8.16
CA THR A 176 19.76 -4.85 7.04
C THR A 176 18.74 -3.73 7.24
N ALA A 177 17.77 -3.89 8.15
CA ALA A 177 16.67 -2.93 8.31
C ALA A 177 17.14 -1.53 8.73
N SER A 178 16.40 -0.50 8.29
CA SER A 178 16.62 0.87 8.74
C SER A 178 16.10 1.09 10.16
N LYS A 179 16.57 2.16 10.82
CA LYS A 179 16.05 2.61 12.12
C LYS A 179 14.53 2.86 12.05
N GLN A 180 14.06 3.46 10.96
CA GLN A 180 12.65 3.79 10.74
C GLN A 180 11.81 2.51 10.64
N LEU A 181 12.25 1.50 9.88
CA LEU A 181 11.54 0.22 9.79
C LEU A 181 11.50 -0.51 11.14
N LEU A 182 12.64 -0.59 11.84
CA LEU A 182 12.73 -1.20 13.16
C LEU A 182 11.83 -0.51 14.20
N SER A 183 11.61 0.80 14.07
CA SER A 183 10.77 1.54 15.03
C SER A 183 9.29 1.16 15.00
N TYR A 184 8.83 0.48 13.95
CA TYR A 184 7.47 -0.05 13.82
C TYR A 184 7.33 -1.53 14.21
N VAL A 185 8.43 -2.19 14.59
CA VAL A 185 8.38 -3.57 15.11
C VAL A 185 7.79 -3.56 16.52
N SER A 186 6.90 -4.50 16.82
CA SER A 186 6.28 -4.67 18.13
C SER A 186 7.34 -4.72 19.23
N GLY A 187 7.12 -4.02 20.34
CA GLY A 187 8.08 -3.93 21.45
C GLY A 187 9.25 -2.97 21.23
N LEU A 188 9.45 -2.44 20.01
CA LEU A 188 10.51 -1.47 19.72
C LEU A 188 9.97 -0.03 19.64
N ASN A 189 10.89 0.92 19.67
CA ASN A 189 10.66 2.34 19.48
C ASN A 189 11.88 2.99 18.83
N GLY A 190 11.82 4.29 18.53
CA GLY A 190 12.93 4.99 17.87
C GLY A 190 14.28 4.93 18.60
N ALA A 191 14.28 4.81 19.93
CA ALA A 191 15.52 4.72 20.72
C ALA A 191 16.12 3.31 20.67
N THR A 192 15.31 2.27 20.88
CA THR A 192 15.77 0.87 20.79
C THR A 192 16.14 0.50 19.36
N ALA A 193 15.38 0.93 18.36
CA ALA A 193 15.73 0.79 16.95
C ALA A 193 17.08 1.44 16.60
N GLY A 194 17.34 2.65 17.12
CA GLY A 194 18.64 3.30 16.97
C GLY A 194 19.78 2.51 17.62
N ASN A 195 19.55 1.96 18.82
CA ASN A 195 20.56 1.15 19.51
C ASN A 195 20.84 -0.19 18.81
N ILE A 196 19.85 -0.82 18.16
CA ILE A 196 20.06 -2.03 17.36
C ILE A 196 20.98 -1.72 16.18
N VAL A 197 20.72 -0.63 15.45
CA VAL A 197 21.56 -0.21 14.32
C VAL A 197 22.97 0.16 14.79
N LEU A 198 23.10 0.89 15.91
CA LEU A 198 24.39 1.21 16.51
C LEU A 198 25.16 -0.06 16.87
N HIS A 199 24.52 -0.98 17.59
CA HIS A 199 25.15 -2.22 18.03
C HIS A 199 25.67 -3.04 16.86
N ARG A 200 24.87 -3.22 15.78
CA ARG A 200 25.34 -3.98 14.61
C ARG A 200 26.46 -3.28 13.83
N ASN A 201 26.49 -1.96 13.84
CA ASN A 201 27.57 -1.20 13.19
C ASN A 201 28.89 -1.32 13.97
N GLU A 202 28.82 -1.40 15.31
CA GLU A 202 29.98 -1.51 16.19
C GLU A 202 30.50 -2.95 16.33
N HIS A 203 29.59 -3.94 16.41
CA HIS A 203 29.93 -5.33 16.76
C HIS A 203 29.77 -6.31 15.58
N GLY A 204 29.31 -5.83 14.42
CA GLY A 204 28.95 -6.67 13.29
C GLY A 204 27.50 -7.19 13.35
N PRO A 205 27.08 -8.00 12.35
CA PRO A 205 25.71 -8.52 12.29
C PRO A 205 25.39 -9.46 13.47
N PHE A 206 24.12 -9.50 13.87
CA PHE A 206 23.61 -10.45 14.84
C PHE A 206 23.60 -11.86 14.25
N ALA A 207 24.12 -12.84 14.98
CA ALA A 207 24.17 -14.25 14.58
C ALA A 207 22.94 -15.03 15.08
N SER A 208 22.36 -14.61 16.20
CA SER A 208 21.11 -15.14 16.73
C SER A 208 20.20 -14.05 17.30
N ARG A 209 18.89 -14.31 17.36
CA ARG A 209 17.93 -13.43 18.05
C ARG A 209 18.33 -13.19 19.50
N LEU A 210 18.90 -14.18 20.18
CA LEU A 210 19.33 -14.02 21.57
C LEU A 210 20.41 -12.94 21.76
N ASP A 211 21.19 -12.64 20.72
CA ASP A 211 22.17 -11.55 20.76
C ASP A 211 21.52 -10.18 20.92
N LEU A 212 20.23 -10.03 20.56
CA LEU A 212 19.50 -8.78 20.74
C LEU A 212 19.40 -8.38 22.21
N LEU A 213 19.45 -9.33 23.16
CA LEU A 213 19.48 -9.03 24.59
C LEU A 213 20.75 -8.27 25.03
N LYS A 214 21.80 -8.27 24.19
CA LYS A 214 23.02 -7.48 24.42
C LYS A 214 22.85 -6.00 24.03
N VAL A 215 21.78 -5.67 23.31
CA VAL A 215 21.51 -4.30 22.86
C VAL A 215 21.11 -3.41 24.04
N LYS A 216 21.78 -2.26 24.14
CA LYS A 216 21.50 -1.25 25.18
C LYS A 216 20.01 -0.86 25.18
N ARG A 217 19.39 -0.90 26.37
CA ARG A 217 17.97 -0.58 26.61
C ARG A 217 16.96 -1.51 25.92
N LEU A 218 17.39 -2.64 25.36
CA LEU A 218 16.48 -3.71 24.94
C LEU A 218 16.34 -4.73 26.09
N GLY A 219 15.31 -4.56 26.91
CA GLY A 219 15.05 -5.46 28.04
C GLY A 219 14.33 -6.76 27.64
N PRO A 220 14.24 -7.76 28.54
CA PRO A 220 13.63 -9.06 28.26
C PRO A 220 12.19 -8.96 27.73
N LYS A 221 11.38 -8.06 28.28
CA LYS A 221 9.99 -7.84 27.83
C LYS A 221 9.92 -7.21 26.43
N ALA A 222 10.82 -6.28 26.11
CA ALA A 222 10.89 -5.70 24.77
C ALA A 222 11.35 -6.74 23.75
N PHE A 223 12.30 -7.60 24.14
CA PHE A 223 12.75 -8.73 23.34
C PHE A 223 11.61 -9.73 23.07
N GLU A 224 10.89 -10.16 24.11
CA GLU A 224 9.71 -11.05 23.98
C GLU A 224 8.66 -10.50 23.02
N GLN A 225 8.40 -9.19 23.03
CA GLN A 225 7.43 -8.58 22.12
C GLN A 225 7.95 -8.44 20.67
N ALA A 226 9.26 -8.38 20.47
CA ALA A 226 9.88 -8.10 19.17
C ALA A 226 10.41 -9.36 18.46
N ALA A 227 10.86 -10.38 19.20
CA ALA A 227 11.72 -11.44 18.67
C ALA A 227 11.05 -12.24 17.55
N GLY A 228 9.73 -12.48 17.62
CA GLY A 228 8.99 -13.20 16.57
C GLY A 228 8.89 -12.45 15.24
N PHE A 229 9.10 -11.14 15.25
CA PHE A 229 9.00 -10.28 14.07
C PHE A 229 10.37 -9.92 13.47
N LEU A 230 11.45 -10.10 14.23
CA LEU A 230 12.83 -9.87 13.79
C LEU A 230 13.41 -11.16 13.22
N ARG A 231 13.95 -11.13 12.01
CA ARG A 231 14.55 -12.30 11.34
C ARG A 231 16.04 -12.11 11.14
N ILE A 232 16.74 -13.24 11.08
CA ILE A 232 18.15 -13.34 10.72
C ILE A 232 18.26 -14.45 9.66
N ARG A 233 18.67 -14.10 8.44
CA ARG A 233 18.75 -15.06 7.31
C ARG A 233 19.98 -15.97 7.31
N ASP A 234 21.12 -15.46 7.74
CA ASP A 234 22.39 -16.21 7.81
C ASP A 234 22.61 -16.67 9.26
N ASP A 235 21.72 -17.53 9.75
CA ASP A 235 21.58 -17.89 11.16
C ASP A 235 22.31 -19.17 11.58
N GLU A 236 22.82 -19.19 12.81
CA GLU A 236 23.28 -20.43 13.46
C GLU A 236 22.08 -21.35 13.73
N ASN A 237 20.99 -20.78 14.26
CA ASN A 237 19.74 -21.48 14.55
C ASN A 237 18.71 -21.21 13.45
N PRO A 238 18.34 -22.20 12.62
CA PRO A 238 17.45 -22.02 11.45
C PRO A 238 16.06 -21.46 11.77
N LEU A 239 15.64 -21.47 13.04
CA LEU A 239 14.36 -20.91 13.46
C LEU A 239 14.38 -19.37 13.50
N ASP A 240 15.56 -18.74 13.55
CA ASP A 240 15.71 -17.28 13.56
C ASP A 240 15.34 -16.66 12.20
N ALA A 241 15.38 -17.43 11.12
CA ALA A 241 14.83 -17.05 9.81
C ALA A 241 13.29 -17.17 9.70
N SER A 242 12.62 -17.78 10.68
CA SER A 242 11.18 -18.08 10.67
C SER A 242 10.36 -17.11 11.55
N ALA A 243 9.04 -17.18 11.55
CA ALA A 243 8.17 -16.49 12.52
C ALA A 243 7.97 -17.27 13.83
N VAL A 244 8.60 -18.44 14.00
CA VAL A 244 8.54 -19.19 15.26
C VAL A 244 9.20 -18.35 16.36
N HIS A 245 8.47 -18.10 17.43
CA HIS A 245 8.96 -17.31 18.54
C HIS A 245 10.00 -18.10 19.37
N PRO A 246 11.09 -17.47 19.88
CA PRO A 246 12.10 -18.17 20.70
C PRO A 246 11.56 -18.93 21.90
N GLU A 247 10.43 -18.52 22.49
CA GLU A 247 9.78 -19.25 23.59
C GLU A 247 9.34 -20.67 23.20
N SER A 248 9.16 -20.92 21.89
CA SER A 248 8.70 -22.18 21.34
C SER A 248 9.84 -23.05 20.77
N TYR A 249 11.09 -22.60 20.83
CA TYR A 249 12.23 -23.35 20.25
C TYR A 249 12.39 -24.73 20.86
N GLY A 250 12.31 -24.83 22.20
CA GLY A 250 12.39 -26.12 22.88
C GLY A 250 11.29 -27.11 22.48
N ILE A 251 10.11 -26.63 22.07
CA ILE A 251 9.04 -27.50 21.55
C ILE A 251 9.42 -28.06 20.18
N VAL A 252 9.95 -27.22 19.29
CA VAL A 252 10.39 -27.64 17.95
C VAL A 252 11.58 -28.60 18.02
N GLU A 253 12.53 -28.33 18.92
CA GLU A 253 13.67 -29.22 19.17
C GLU A 253 13.19 -30.59 19.67
N ARG A 254 12.24 -30.62 20.60
CA ARG A 254 11.61 -31.87 21.06
C ARG A 254 10.92 -32.63 19.92
N MET A 255 10.20 -31.93 19.04
CA MET A 255 9.59 -32.57 17.85
C MET A 255 10.63 -33.23 16.94
N ALA A 256 11.78 -32.57 16.75
CA ALA A 256 12.87 -33.11 15.94
C ALA A 256 13.51 -34.35 16.61
N VAL A 257 13.74 -34.29 17.94
CA VAL A 257 14.27 -35.42 18.73
C VAL A 257 13.33 -36.63 18.67
N ASP A 258 12.03 -36.44 18.84
CA ASP A 258 11.03 -37.53 18.81
C ASP A 258 10.96 -38.24 17.44
N LEU A 259 11.35 -37.55 16.37
CA LEU A 259 11.42 -38.08 15.01
C LEU A 259 12.82 -38.58 14.63
N GLY A 260 13.83 -38.37 15.48
CA GLY A 260 15.22 -38.73 15.21
C GLY A 260 15.86 -37.93 14.07
N CYS A 261 15.48 -36.66 13.89
CA CYS A 261 16.00 -35.79 12.85
C CYS A 261 16.49 -34.45 13.41
N SER A 262 17.14 -33.63 12.59
CA SER A 262 17.47 -32.25 12.95
C SER A 262 16.28 -31.30 12.69
N VAL A 263 16.32 -30.09 13.28
CA VAL A 263 15.34 -29.03 12.97
C VAL A 263 15.39 -28.66 11.49
N ARG A 264 16.58 -28.64 10.87
CA ARG A 264 16.74 -28.36 9.43
C ARG A 264 16.04 -29.43 8.58
N ASP A 265 16.13 -30.70 8.95
CA ASP A 265 15.41 -31.79 8.27
C ASP A 265 13.90 -31.61 8.40
N LEU A 266 13.43 -31.23 9.59
CA LEU A 266 12.01 -30.99 9.85
C LEU A 266 11.47 -29.81 9.04
N MET A 267 12.28 -28.78 8.79
CA MET A 267 11.95 -27.64 7.92
C MET A 267 12.01 -27.99 6.43
N ALA A 268 12.84 -28.95 6.03
CA ALA A 268 12.92 -29.39 4.64
C ALA A 268 11.82 -30.41 4.25
N SER A 269 11.47 -31.35 5.14
CA SER A 269 10.63 -32.50 4.80
C SER A 269 9.17 -32.35 5.22
N ALA A 270 8.27 -32.34 4.23
CA ALA A 270 6.83 -32.41 4.48
C ALA A 270 6.39 -33.74 5.09
N GLU A 271 7.09 -34.83 4.77
CA GLU A 271 6.80 -36.16 5.31
C GLU A 271 7.09 -36.24 6.81
N LEU A 272 8.23 -35.69 7.25
CA LEU A 272 8.59 -35.64 8.68
C LEU A 272 7.57 -34.80 9.46
N ARG A 273 7.18 -33.63 8.94
CA ARG A 273 6.13 -32.81 9.56
C ARG A 273 4.79 -33.53 9.64
N GLY A 274 4.42 -34.29 8.60
CA GLY A 274 3.18 -35.08 8.58
C GLY A 274 3.11 -36.21 9.62
N ARG A 275 4.27 -36.64 10.16
CA ARG A 275 4.35 -37.66 11.22
C ARG A 275 4.14 -37.08 12.63
N ILE A 276 4.16 -35.76 12.79
CA ILE A 276 3.98 -35.11 14.09
C ILE A 276 2.51 -35.16 14.51
N ARG A 277 2.25 -35.70 15.70
CA ARG A 277 0.94 -35.61 16.37
C ARG A 277 0.96 -34.45 17.36
N LEU A 278 0.31 -33.34 17.00
CA LEU A 278 0.38 -32.08 17.75
C LEU A 278 -0.11 -32.21 19.19
N GLU A 279 -1.07 -33.09 19.46
CA GLU A 279 -1.67 -33.30 20.78
C GLU A 279 -0.62 -33.71 21.83
N ARG A 280 0.50 -34.30 21.42
CA ARG A 280 1.60 -34.70 22.32
C ARG A 280 2.43 -33.52 22.83
N TYR A 281 2.34 -32.37 22.17
CA TYR A 281 3.19 -31.21 22.43
C TYR A 281 2.44 -30.06 23.12
N VAL A 282 1.14 -30.24 23.39
CA VAL A 282 0.32 -29.28 24.13
C VAL A 282 0.85 -29.15 25.57
N THR A 283 0.97 -27.92 26.04
CA THR A 283 1.36 -27.58 27.42
C THR A 283 0.34 -26.62 28.02
N ASP A 284 0.50 -26.28 29.31
CA ASP A 284 -0.36 -25.28 29.98
C ASP A 284 -0.28 -23.89 29.32
N THR A 285 0.81 -23.60 28.63
CA THR A 285 1.09 -22.31 27.98
C THR A 285 0.96 -22.35 26.46
N VAL A 286 1.06 -23.53 25.83
CA VAL A 286 1.08 -23.68 24.37
C VAL A 286 -0.04 -24.62 23.93
N GLY A 287 -1.05 -24.05 23.28
CA GLY A 287 -2.21 -24.77 22.75
C GLY A 287 -2.04 -25.22 21.29
N LEU A 288 -3.04 -25.98 20.81
CA LEU A 288 -3.09 -26.45 19.41
C LEU A 288 -3.01 -25.34 18.35
N PRO A 289 -3.61 -24.15 18.50
CA PRO A 289 -3.46 -23.08 17.51
C PRO A 289 -1.99 -22.70 17.28
N THR A 290 -1.24 -22.44 18.36
CA THR A 290 0.19 -22.11 18.30
C THR A 290 1.00 -23.23 17.65
N LEU A 291 0.73 -24.49 18.00
CA LEU A 291 1.42 -25.63 17.40
C LEU A 291 1.11 -25.79 15.90
N THR A 292 -0.11 -25.47 15.49
CA THR A 292 -0.52 -25.48 14.09
C THR A 292 0.21 -24.39 13.31
N ASP A 293 0.31 -23.19 13.89
CA ASP A 293 1.05 -22.08 13.30
C ASP A 293 2.55 -22.41 13.19
N ILE A 294 3.14 -22.99 14.24
CA ILE A 294 4.53 -23.47 14.22
C ILE A 294 4.76 -24.46 13.07
N LEU A 295 3.91 -25.48 12.89
CA LEU A 295 4.07 -26.42 11.78
C LEU A 295 3.90 -25.75 10.40
N GLY A 296 2.96 -24.81 10.29
CA GLY A 296 2.77 -24.02 9.08
C GLY A 296 4.02 -23.20 8.74
N GLU A 297 4.63 -22.61 9.76
CA GLU A 297 5.83 -21.79 9.63
C GLU A 297 7.07 -22.63 9.30
N LEU A 298 7.26 -23.79 9.94
CA LEU A 298 8.35 -24.72 9.61
C LEU A 298 8.27 -25.21 8.14
N ALA A 299 7.07 -25.27 7.56
CA ALA A 299 6.91 -25.62 6.16
C ALA A 299 7.30 -24.50 5.20
N LYS A 300 7.18 -23.24 5.60
CA LYS A 300 7.51 -22.05 4.78
C LYS A 300 8.10 -20.94 5.68
N PRO A 301 9.36 -21.09 6.14
CA PRO A 301 9.97 -20.17 7.09
C PRO A 301 10.06 -18.75 6.51
N GLY A 302 9.62 -17.77 7.29
CA GLY A 302 9.71 -16.35 6.94
C GLY A 302 8.89 -16.00 5.69
N ARG A 303 7.80 -16.73 5.44
CA ARG A 303 6.96 -16.51 4.25
C ARG A 303 6.51 -15.06 4.18
N ASP A 304 6.91 -14.39 3.11
CA ASP A 304 6.45 -13.04 2.80
C ASP A 304 4.94 -13.08 2.46
N PRO A 305 4.08 -12.35 3.19
CA PRO A 305 2.64 -12.31 2.91
C PRO A 305 2.30 -11.44 1.69
N ARG A 306 3.25 -10.66 1.17
CA ARG A 306 3.03 -9.75 0.03
C ARG A 306 2.84 -10.52 -1.27
N GLU A 307 2.02 -9.95 -2.16
CA GLU A 307 1.86 -10.47 -3.51
C GLU A 307 3.17 -10.41 -4.29
N ARG A 308 3.35 -11.34 -5.22
CA ARG A 308 4.50 -11.29 -6.13
C ARG A 308 4.35 -10.07 -7.03
N PHE A 309 5.48 -9.41 -7.28
CA PHE A 309 5.53 -8.26 -8.17
C PHE A 309 5.00 -8.63 -9.57
N ALA A 310 4.10 -7.80 -10.09
CA ALA A 310 3.57 -7.88 -11.44
C ALA A 310 3.74 -6.53 -12.13
N ASP A 311 4.14 -6.54 -13.40
CA ASP A 311 4.21 -5.32 -14.21
C ASP A 311 2.79 -4.83 -14.57
N PHE A 312 2.60 -3.52 -14.59
CA PHE A 312 1.37 -2.88 -15.07
C PHE A 312 1.77 -1.77 -16.02
N ALA A 313 1.12 -1.75 -17.16
CA ALA A 313 1.22 -0.69 -18.15
C ALA A 313 -0.19 -0.29 -18.57
N PHE A 314 -0.38 1.01 -18.82
CA PHE A 314 -1.59 1.50 -19.48
C PHE A 314 -1.62 1.03 -20.94
N ALA A 315 -2.79 1.11 -21.58
CA ALA A 315 -2.90 0.76 -22.99
C ALA A 315 -2.07 1.72 -23.86
N GLU A 316 -1.27 1.18 -24.77
CA GLU A 316 -0.50 1.98 -25.73
C GLU A 316 -1.42 2.76 -26.66
N GLY A 317 -1.06 4.02 -26.94
CA GLY A 317 -1.77 4.88 -27.88
C GLY A 317 -3.05 5.53 -27.35
N VAL A 318 -3.45 5.30 -26.10
CA VAL A 318 -4.62 5.93 -25.47
C VAL A 318 -4.14 6.97 -24.46
N THR A 319 -4.10 8.25 -24.86
CA THR A 319 -3.53 9.34 -24.04
C THR A 319 -4.50 10.48 -23.79
N LYS A 320 -5.46 10.67 -24.70
CA LYS A 320 -6.47 11.73 -24.65
C LYS A 320 -7.86 11.12 -24.62
N LEU A 321 -8.82 11.93 -24.18
CA LEU A 321 -10.23 11.55 -24.18
C LEU A 321 -10.74 11.20 -25.59
N GLU A 322 -10.17 11.85 -26.62
CA GLU A 322 -10.48 11.63 -28.04
C GLU A 322 -10.08 10.24 -28.55
N ASP A 323 -9.11 9.58 -27.89
CA ASP A 323 -8.62 8.26 -28.28
C ASP A 323 -9.58 7.14 -27.81
N LEU A 324 -10.53 7.45 -26.93
CA LEU A 324 -11.44 6.47 -26.34
C LEU A 324 -12.61 6.12 -27.25
N GLN A 325 -12.85 4.82 -27.40
CA GLN A 325 -14.02 4.29 -28.09
C GLN A 325 -14.85 3.43 -27.14
N VAL A 326 -16.18 3.53 -27.27
CA VAL A 326 -17.11 2.67 -26.54
C VAL A 326 -16.83 1.20 -26.87
N GLY A 327 -16.76 0.36 -25.84
CA GLY A 327 -16.44 -1.06 -25.94
C GLY A 327 -14.95 -1.39 -25.75
N MET A 328 -14.04 -0.41 -25.74
CA MET A 328 -12.63 -0.64 -25.45
C MET A 328 -12.43 -1.22 -24.05
N ARG A 329 -11.58 -2.24 -23.94
CA ARG A 329 -11.09 -2.77 -22.65
C ARG A 329 -9.72 -2.22 -22.36
N LEU A 330 -9.60 -1.50 -21.25
CA LEU A 330 -8.40 -0.77 -20.88
C LEU A 330 -7.98 -1.14 -19.45
N PRO A 331 -6.68 -1.42 -19.22
CA PRO A 331 -6.16 -1.51 -17.87
C PRO A 331 -6.27 -0.14 -17.20
N GLY A 332 -6.69 -0.12 -15.95
CA GLY A 332 -6.82 1.10 -15.15
C GLY A 332 -6.43 0.90 -13.70
N VAL A 333 -6.27 2.00 -12.99
CA VAL A 333 -5.95 2.03 -11.56
C VAL A 333 -7.05 2.77 -10.84
N VAL A 334 -7.63 2.16 -9.81
CA VAL A 334 -8.64 2.81 -8.97
C VAL A 334 -8.00 4.01 -8.25
N THR A 335 -8.51 5.21 -8.49
CA THR A 335 -8.03 6.44 -7.85
C THR A 335 -8.81 6.77 -6.58
N ASN A 336 -10.09 6.42 -6.54
CA ASN A 336 -10.97 6.70 -5.41
C ASN A 336 -12.13 5.70 -5.34
N VAL A 337 -12.64 5.45 -4.14
CA VAL A 337 -13.80 4.58 -3.90
C VAL A 337 -14.84 5.38 -3.11
N THR A 338 -16.07 5.46 -3.63
CA THR A 338 -17.18 6.16 -3.01
C THR A 338 -18.33 5.20 -2.72
N ALA A 339 -19.36 5.65 -1.99
CA ALA A 339 -20.53 4.81 -1.71
C ALA A 339 -21.30 4.39 -2.98
N PHE A 340 -21.19 5.13 -4.08
CA PHE A 340 -21.92 4.89 -5.32
C PHE A 340 -21.08 4.28 -6.44
N GLY A 341 -19.78 4.06 -6.22
CA GLY A 341 -18.90 3.50 -7.25
C GLY A 341 -17.42 3.68 -6.96
N ALA A 342 -16.60 3.58 -8.00
CA ALA A 342 -15.16 3.81 -7.94
C ALA A 342 -14.69 4.62 -9.14
N PHE A 343 -13.75 5.52 -8.92
CA PHE A 343 -13.07 6.27 -9.96
C PHE A 343 -11.81 5.51 -10.39
N VAL A 344 -11.59 5.43 -11.69
CA VAL A 344 -10.50 4.66 -12.29
C VAL A 344 -9.78 5.55 -13.31
N ASP A 345 -8.49 5.75 -13.12
CA ASP A 345 -7.62 6.33 -14.15
C ASP A 345 -7.28 5.23 -15.15
N ILE A 346 -7.56 5.51 -16.43
CA ILE A 346 -7.33 4.60 -17.56
C ILE A 346 -6.26 5.08 -18.52
N GLY A 347 -5.55 6.18 -18.20
CA GLY A 347 -4.54 6.67 -19.13
C GLY A 347 -4.89 7.99 -19.83
N VAL A 348 -5.93 8.74 -19.45
CA VAL A 348 -6.42 9.90 -20.26
C VAL A 348 -6.56 11.23 -19.51
N HIS A 349 -5.86 11.38 -18.37
CA HIS A 349 -5.89 12.57 -17.50
C HIS A 349 -7.29 12.95 -16.95
N GLN A 350 -8.26 12.05 -17.10
CA GLN A 350 -9.61 12.18 -16.61
C GLN A 350 -10.05 10.81 -16.09
N ASP A 351 -10.45 10.77 -14.81
CA ASP A 351 -10.94 9.53 -14.21
C ASP A 351 -12.30 9.15 -14.81
N GLY A 352 -12.46 7.86 -15.09
CA GLY A 352 -13.76 7.28 -15.41
C GLY A 352 -14.45 6.73 -14.17
N LEU A 353 -15.78 6.81 -14.15
CA LEU A 353 -16.59 6.30 -13.06
C LEU A 353 -17.08 4.89 -13.38
N VAL A 354 -16.74 3.93 -12.51
CA VAL A 354 -17.40 2.63 -12.43
C VAL A 354 -18.50 2.72 -11.37
N HIS A 355 -19.76 2.77 -11.80
CA HIS A 355 -20.88 2.78 -10.87
C HIS A 355 -20.96 1.47 -10.07
N VAL A 356 -21.57 1.48 -8.87
CA VAL A 356 -21.66 0.29 -7.99
C VAL A 356 -22.27 -0.94 -8.67
N SER A 357 -23.26 -0.74 -9.55
CA SER A 357 -23.89 -1.81 -10.34
C SER A 357 -23.00 -2.37 -11.46
N GLN A 358 -21.89 -1.71 -11.76
CA GLN A 358 -20.92 -2.05 -12.81
C GLN A 358 -19.60 -2.57 -12.23
N LEU A 359 -19.46 -2.70 -10.90
CA LEU A 359 -18.23 -3.16 -10.24
C LEU A 359 -18.00 -4.67 -10.33
N ALA A 360 -19.07 -5.47 -10.38
CA ALA A 360 -18.98 -6.93 -10.41
C ALA A 360 -20.21 -7.56 -11.08
N ASP A 361 -20.10 -8.83 -11.48
CA ASP A 361 -21.22 -9.61 -12.02
C ASP A 361 -22.23 -10.07 -10.94
N ARG A 362 -22.02 -9.65 -9.68
CA ARG A 362 -22.89 -9.92 -8.52
C ARG A 362 -23.33 -8.61 -7.88
N PHE A 363 -24.38 -8.67 -7.06
CA PHE A 363 -24.82 -7.51 -6.29
C PHE A 363 -23.72 -7.02 -5.33
N VAL A 364 -23.42 -5.73 -5.39
CA VAL A 364 -22.42 -5.07 -4.55
C VAL A 364 -23.16 -4.08 -3.64
N LYS A 365 -23.11 -4.34 -2.33
CA LYS A 365 -23.66 -3.42 -1.33
C LYS A 365 -22.69 -2.28 -1.01
N ASP A 366 -21.41 -2.61 -0.94
CA ASP A 366 -20.34 -1.68 -0.59
C ASP A 366 -19.20 -1.81 -1.60
N PRO A 367 -18.94 -0.77 -2.41
CA PRO A 367 -17.81 -0.72 -3.33
C PRO A 367 -16.45 -1.04 -2.67
N ALA A 368 -16.23 -0.64 -1.42
CA ALA A 368 -14.97 -0.85 -0.72
C ALA A 368 -14.67 -2.33 -0.41
N ALA A 369 -15.69 -3.19 -0.45
CA ALA A 369 -15.52 -4.64 -0.31
C ALA A 369 -15.07 -5.32 -1.62
N VAL A 370 -15.17 -4.62 -2.76
CA VAL A 370 -14.85 -5.17 -4.10
C VAL A 370 -13.57 -4.57 -4.64
N VAL A 371 -13.40 -3.26 -4.47
CA VAL A 371 -12.24 -2.53 -4.97
C VAL A 371 -11.58 -1.70 -3.88
N LYS A 372 -10.26 -1.57 -3.99
CA LYS A 372 -9.43 -0.72 -3.13
C LYS A 372 -8.79 0.39 -3.97
N VAL A 373 -8.52 1.53 -3.34
CA VAL A 373 -7.70 2.58 -3.95
C VAL A 373 -6.34 2.00 -4.34
N HIS A 374 -5.82 2.41 -5.50
CA HIS A 374 -4.64 1.89 -6.19
C HIS A 374 -4.72 0.46 -6.72
N GLN A 375 -5.88 -0.19 -6.62
CA GLN A 375 -6.07 -1.50 -7.24
C GLN A 375 -6.03 -1.39 -8.76
N ARG A 376 -5.26 -2.27 -9.39
CA ARG A 376 -5.24 -2.44 -10.84
C ARG A 376 -6.46 -3.24 -11.26
N VAL A 377 -7.19 -2.73 -12.23
CA VAL A 377 -8.45 -3.30 -12.71
C VAL A 377 -8.47 -3.32 -14.23
N GLN A 378 -9.25 -4.23 -14.81
CA GLN A 378 -9.60 -4.16 -16.22
C GLN A 378 -11.01 -3.57 -16.33
N VAL A 379 -11.15 -2.51 -17.13
CA VAL A 379 -12.41 -1.80 -17.31
C VAL A 379 -12.79 -1.72 -18.77
N THR A 380 -14.10 -1.73 -19.04
CA THR A 380 -14.65 -1.52 -20.37
C THR A 380 -15.29 -0.14 -20.44
N VAL A 381 -14.99 0.62 -21.49
CA VAL A 381 -15.62 1.92 -21.77
C VAL A 381 -17.08 1.71 -22.18
N LEU A 382 -18.03 2.24 -21.40
CA LEU A 382 -19.45 2.20 -21.71
C LEU A 382 -19.92 3.44 -22.46
N GLU A 383 -19.43 4.61 -22.06
CA GLU A 383 -19.84 5.90 -22.60
C GLU A 383 -18.71 6.91 -22.43
N VAL A 384 -18.54 7.79 -23.41
CA VAL A 384 -17.60 8.91 -23.38
C VAL A 384 -18.38 10.18 -23.74
N ASP A 385 -18.37 11.17 -22.85
CA ASP A 385 -18.95 12.49 -23.07
C ASP A 385 -17.84 13.55 -23.05
N PRO A 386 -17.32 13.95 -24.23
CA PRO A 386 -16.26 14.95 -24.33
C PRO A 386 -16.68 16.35 -23.87
N ALA A 387 -17.95 16.71 -24.06
CA ALA A 387 -18.45 18.03 -23.68
C ALA A 387 -18.45 18.20 -22.15
N ARG A 388 -18.78 17.13 -21.41
CA ARG A 388 -18.81 17.13 -19.94
C ARG A 388 -17.55 16.54 -19.29
N ARG A 389 -16.58 16.08 -20.08
CA ARG A 389 -15.38 15.35 -19.62
C ARG A 389 -15.71 14.16 -18.72
N ARG A 390 -16.72 13.37 -19.11
CA ARG A 390 -17.17 12.20 -18.33
C ARG A 390 -16.88 10.91 -19.10
N ILE A 391 -16.40 9.91 -18.38
CA ILE A 391 -16.19 8.55 -18.89
C ILE A 391 -16.95 7.59 -17.97
N SER A 392 -17.84 6.78 -18.56
CA SER A 392 -18.54 5.71 -17.85
C SER A 392 -17.83 4.39 -18.12
N LEU A 393 -17.49 3.66 -17.04
CA LEU A 393 -16.71 2.44 -17.10
C LEU A 393 -17.45 1.26 -16.46
N SER A 394 -17.11 0.05 -16.86
CA SER A 394 -17.61 -1.19 -16.27
C SER A 394 -16.51 -2.21 -16.01
N MET A 395 -16.57 -2.88 -14.86
CA MET A 395 -15.70 -4.01 -14.49
C MET A 395 -16.40 -5.36 -14.67
N ARG A 396 -17.63 -5.39 -15.21
CA ARG A 396 -18.40 -6.62 -15.43
C ARG A 396 -17.82 -7.44 -16.58
N SER A 397 -17.97 -8.76 -16.50
CA SER A 397 -17.54 -9.66 -17.58
C SER A 397 -18.31 -9.40 -18.87
N ARG A 398 -19.61 -9.06 -18.75
CA ARG A 398 -20.50 -8.64 -19.84
C ARG A 398 -21.00 -7.22 -19.57
N PRO A 399 -20.33 -6.20 -20.13
CA PRO A 399 -20.73 -4.81 -19.96
C PRO A 399 -22.05 -4.56 -20.70
N SER A 400 -23.06 -4.08 -19.98
CA SER A 400 -24.32 -3.58 -20.54
C SER A 400 -24.47 -2.10 -20.16
N PRO A 401 -24.72 -1.19 -21.12
CA PRO A 401 -25.02 0.21 -20.82
C PRO A 401 -26.24 0.35 -19.90
N ASP A 402 -27.15 -0.61 -20.00
CA ASP A 402 -28.48 -0.59 -19.38
C ASP A 402 -28.51 -1.38 -18.05
N ALA A 403 -27.87 -0.85 -17.02
CA ALA A 403 -28.21 -1.23 -15.64
C ALA A 403 -29.18 -0.17 -15.11
N ARG A 404 -30.46 -0.32 -15.45
CA ARG A 404 -31.55 0.58 -15.03
C ARG A 404 -31.43 0.90 -13.54
N ILE A 405 -31.36 2.20 -13.23
CA ILE A 405 -31.52 2.74 -11.89
C ILE A 405 -32.98 2.45 -11.47
N PRO A 406 -33.25 1.63 -10.44
CA PRO A 406 -34.60 1.52 -9.90
C PRO A 406 -34.91 2.84 -9.18
N GLY A 407 -35.63 3.76 -9.84
CA GLY A 407 -36.15 4.97 -9.18
C GLY A 407 -36.30 6.25 -10.00
N SER A 408 -35.90 6.31 -11.27
CA SER A 408 -36.14 7.53 -12.09
C SER A 408 -37.20 7.29 -13.18
N GLU A 409 -38.46 7.21 -12.78
CA GLU A 409 -39.56 7.49 -13.70
C GLU A 409 -39.77 9.00 -13.73
N THR A 410 -39.24 9.64 -14.77
CA THR A 410 -39.70 10.95 -15.22
C THR A 410 -41.09 10.76 -15.82
N ALA A 411 -42.12 11.17 -15.09
CA ALA A 411 -43.47 11.29 -15.63
C ALA A 411 -43.55 12.53 -16.54
N ASP A 412 -43.83 12.33 -17.83
CA ASP A 412 -44.56 13.34 -18.60
C ASP A 412 -45.52 12.73 -19.64
N ALA A 413 -46.68 13.37 -19.69
CA ALA A 413 -47.71 13.47 -20.73
C ALA A 413 -48.56 12.25 -21.15
N GLY A 414 -49.82 12.25 -20.69
CA GLY A 414 -50.94 12.42 -21.64
C GLY A 414 -52.10 11.41 -21.57
N ARG A 415 -53.14 11.71 -20.78
CA ARG A 415 -54.55 11.38 -21.11
C ARG A 415 -55.54 12.23 -20.32
N GLY A 416 -56.50 12.83 -21.05
CA GLY A 416 -57.44 13.88 -20.61
C GLY A 416 -58.57 13.45 -19.65
N PRO A 417 -59.50 14.37 -19.34
CA PRO A 417 -60.16 14.43 -18.05
C PRO A 417 -61.43 13.57 -17.99
N ARG A 418 -61.61 12.82 -16.89
CA ARG A 418 -62.90 12.21 -16.54
C ARG A 418 -63.35 12.69 -15.16
N ARG A 419 -64.64 13.08 -15.12
CA ARG A 419 -65.41 13.65 -14.00
C ARG A 419 -65.32 12.83 -12.71
N ALA A 420 -65.30 13.53 -11.58
CA ALA A 420 -65.36 12.98 -10.22
C ALA A 420 -66.81 12.82 -9.71
N PRO A 421 -67.08 11.83 -8.83
CA PRO A 421 -68.13 11.89 -7.81
C PRO A 421 -67.54 12.24 -6.42
N PRO A 422 -68.38 12.56 -5.41
CA PRO A 422 -68.04 13.53 -4.38
C PRO A 422 -67.29 12.98 -3.16
N ARG A 423 -66.62 13.93 -2.47
CA ARG A 423 -65.92 13.80 -1.18
C ARG A 423 -66.81 13.27 -0.05
N ALA A 424 -66.24 12.43 0.79
CA ALA A 424 -66.53 12.38 2.23
C ALA A 424 -65.35 12.99 3.01
N GLN A 425 -65.70 13.71 4.07
CA GLN A 425 -64.89 14.66 4.83
C GLN A 425 -63.87 13.98 5.75
N GLY A 426 -62.76 14.67 6.01
CA GLY A 426 -61.78 14.35 7.04
C GLY A 426 -60.74 15.48 7.10
N GLU A 427 -60.61 16.09 8.27
CA GLU A 427 -60.09 17.44 8.51
C GLU A 427 -58.60 17.70 8.18
N THR A 428 -58.35 18.98 7.95
CA THR A 428 -57.09 19.65 7.67
C THR A 428 -56.25 19.87 8.93
N ASP A 429 -54.92 19.75 8.82
CA ASP A 429 -53.99 20.84 9.17
C ASP A 429 -52.55 20.49 8.70
N GLY A 430 -51.89 21.44 8.04
CA GLY A 430 -50.47 21.36 7.64
C GLY A 430 -49.54 22.05 8.66
N PRO A 431 -48.38 22.58 8.23
CA PRO A 431 -47.29 21.96 7.48
C PRO A 431 -46.10 21.58 8.39
N ALA A 432 -45.15 20.85 7.82
CA ALA A 432 -43.91 20.38 8.45
C ALA A 432 -43.12 21.50 9.18
N GLY A 433 -42.81 21.26 10.46
CA GLY A 433 -41.96 22.11 11.30
C GLY A 433 -40.72 21.35 11.81
N ASP A 434 -39.57 21.80 11.32
CA ASP A 434 -38.21 21.70 11.85
C ASP A 434 -37.99 20.85 13.13
N TRP A 435 -37.43 19.64 12.95
CA TRP A 435 -37.08 18.70 14.01
C TRP A 435 -36.08 19.27 15.04
N PHE A 436 -35.30 20.28 14.64
CA PHE A 436 -34.29 20.91 15.50
C PHE A 436 -34.92 21.71 16.64
N SER A 437 -36.04 22.39 16.35
CA SER A 437 -36.82 23.15 17.35
C SER A 437 -37.51 22.26 18.39
N VAL A 438 -37.86 21.02 18.01
CA VAL A 438 -38.45 20.00 18.90
C VAL A 438 -37.41 19.42 19.86
N ALA A 439 -36.17 19.23 19.40
CA ALA A 439 -35.06 18.72 20.21
C ALA A 439 -34.65 19.72 21.31
N LEU A 440 -34.61 21.02 20.99
CA LEU A 440 -34.22 22.07 21.96
C LEU A 440 -35.23 22.25 23.11
N ARG A 441 -36.52 22.05 22.83
CA ARG A 441 -37.59 22.09 23.86
C ARG A 441 -37.58 20.87 24.78
N LYS A 442 -37.06 19.72 24.32
CA LYS A 442 -36.90 18.51 25.13
C LYS A 442 -35.74 18.64 26.12
N ALA A 443 -34.62 19.21 25.68
CA ALA A 443 -33.42 19.40 26.53
C ALA A 443 -33.61 20.45 27.65
N THR A 444 -34.47 21.45 27.44
CA THR A 444 -34.78 22.49 28.45
C THR A 444 -35.80 22.02 29.49
N ARG A 445 -36.67 21.05 29.16
CA ARG A 445 -37.62 20.43 30.10
C ARG A 445 -36.97 19.46 31.09
N ASP A 446 -35.93 18.74 30.68
CA ASP A 446 -35.25 17.78 31.57
C ASP A 446 -34.32 18.45 32.59
N LYS A 447 -33.85 19.68 32.32
CA LYS A 447 -33.03 20.46 33.25
C LYS A 447 -33.82 21.15 34.37
N ALA A 448 -35.14 21.31 34.22
CA ALA A 448 -36.04 21.90 35.22
C ALA A 448 -36.65 20.88 36.20
N ARG A 449 -36.43 19.57 35.98
CA ARG A 449 -36.93 18.48 36.85
C ARG A 449 -35.94 17.97 37.91
N ARG A 450 -34.71 18.47 37.92
CA ARG A 450 -33.73 18.19 38.98
C ARG A 450 -33.55 19.43 39.85
N GLY A 451 -34.45 19.58 40.82
CA GLY A 451 -34.29 20.54 41.91
C GLY A 451 -33.21 20.09 42.91
N PRO A 452 -32.68 21.02 43.73
CA PRO A 452 -31.57 20.77 44.65
C PRO A 452 -32.07 20.25 46.01
N GLY A 453 -31.36 19.26 46.57
CA GLY A 453 -31.49 18.78 47.96
C GLY A 453 -30.39 17.75 48.19
N GLU A 454 -29.28 18.13 48.83
CA GLU A 454 -29.02 18.06 50.29
C GLU A 454 -28.67 16.65 50.79
N GLY A 455 -27.51 16.54 51.45
CA GLY A 455 -27.24 15.47 52.41
C GLY A 455 -25.82 14.90 52.41
N THR A 456 -24.95 15.53 53.21
CA THR A 456 -23.75 15.01 53.92
C THR A 456 -22.57 14.45 53.13
#